data_AF-A0A0S9QE20-F1
#
_entry.id   AF-A0A0S9QE20-F1
#
_cell.length_a   1.000
_cell.length_b   1.000
_cell.length_c   1.000
_cell.angle_alpha   90.00
_cell.angle_beta   90.00
_cell.angle_gamma   90.00
#
_symmetry.space_group_name_H-M   'P 1'
#
loop_
_entity.id
_entity.type
_entity.pdbx_description
1 polymer ?
#
loop_
_entity_poly.entity_id
_entity_poly.type
_entity_poly.pdbx_seq_one_letter_code
_entity_poly.pdbx_strand_id
1 'polypeptide(L)'
;MWGVGMLERLLGHLRYAVSLKECSAQARNPVERQLFISLASLHEVRARKLMQQVRNSHQSNQAPRKSRIEEVKVRTSLREASGRGMHRLAKRNPIR
;
A
#
# COMPACT_ATOMS: atom_id res chain seq x y z
N MET A 1 -6.67 -6.39 -10.58
CA MET A 1 -6.64 -7.85 -10.28
C MET A 1 -5.25 -8.30 -9.82
N TRP A 2 -4.65 -7.67 -8.79
CA TRP A 2 -3.24 -7.89 -8.43
C TRP A 2 -3.00 -8.81 -7.20
N GLY A 3 -4.05 -9.33 -6.56
CA GLY A 3 -3.92 -10.08 -5.28
C GLY A 3 -3.77 -11.60 -5.40
N VAL A 4 -4.54 -12.23 -6.30
CA VAL A 4 -4.67 -13.70 -6.34
C VAL A 4 -3.39 -14.38 -6.84
N GLY A 5 -2.83 -13.90 -7.97
CA GLY A 5 -1.61 -14.50 -8.53
C GLY A 5 -0.35 -14.31 -7.68
N MET A 6 -0.25 -13.23 -6.88
CA MET A 6 0.90 -13.02 -5.99
C MET A 6 0.85 -13.94 -4.77
N LEU A 7 -0.34 -14.15 -4.18
CA LEU A 7 -0.53 -15.05 -3.05
C LEU A 7 -0.28 -16.51 -3.46
N GLU A 8 -0.81 -16.95 -4.61
CA GLU A 8 -0.55 -18.28 -5.15
C GLU A 8 0.93 -18.53 -5.39
N ARG A 9 1.64 -17.53 -5.95
CA ARG A 9 3.08 -17.62 -6.19
C ARG A 9 3.89 -17.67 -4.89
N LEU A 10 3.48 -16.92 -3.87
CA LEU A 10 4.06 -16.98 -2.52
C LEU A 10 3.89 -18.38 -1.91
N LEU A 11 2.66 -18.90 -1.92
CA LEU A 11 2.36 -20.24 -1.41
C LEU A 11 3.11 -21.33 -2.17
N GLY A 12 3.26 -21.18 -3.49
CA GLY A 12 4.07 -22.08 -4.31
C GLY A 12 5.52 -22.13 -3.85
N HIS A 13 6.17 -20.97 -3.61
CA HIS A 13 7.53 -20.95 -3.09
C HIS A 13 7.67 -21.59 -1.70
N LEU A 14 6.72 -21.35 -0.81
CA LEU A 14 6.73 -21.99 0.52
C LEU A 14 6.59 -23.51 0.41
N ARG A 15 5.68 -24.01 -0.42
CA ARG A 15 5.51 -25.45 -0.66
C ARG A 15 6.78 -26.09 -1.20
N TYR A 16 7.42 -25.48 -2.21
CA TYR A 16 8.68 -25.99 -2.74
C TYR A 16 9.78 -26.01 -1.68
N ALA A 17 9.91 -24.95 -0.86
CA ALA A 17 10.91 -24.92 0.21
C ALA A 17 10.70 -26.05 1.23
N VAL A 18 9.46 -26.35 1.62
CA VAL A 18 9.13 -27.45 2.52
C VAL A 18 9.48 -28.80 1.89
N SER A 19 8.99 -29.08 0.68
CA SER A 19 9.27 -30.36 0.00
C SER A 19 10.75 -30.59 -0.24
N LEU A 20 11.53 -29.55 -0.57
CA LEU A 20 12.98 -29.66 -0.74
C LEU A 20 13.69 -29.97 0.59
N LYS A 21 13.24 -29.41 1.71
CA LYS A 21 13.77 -29.76 3.03
C LYS A 21 13.47 -31.22 3.39
N GLU A 22 12.27 -31.70 3.09
CA GLU A 22 11.91 -33.12 3.25
C GLU A 22 12.79 -34.03 2.40
N CYS A 23 13.02 -33.69 1.13
CA CYS A 23 13.96 -34.42 0.27
C CYS A 23 15.38 -34.40 0.84
N SER A 24 15.85 -33.27 1.36
CA SER A 24 17.18 -33.16 1.97
C SER A 24 17.35 -34.06 3.19
N ALA A 25 16.30 -34.22 4.00
CA ALA A 25 16.31 -35.09 5.16
C ALA A 25 16.40 -36.58 4.77
N GLN A 26 15.86 -36.94 3.61
CA GLN A 26 15.86 -38.32 3.09
C GLN A 26 17.09 -38.64 2.22
N ALA A 27 17.77 -37.62 1.68
CA ALA A 27 18.91 -37.78 0.79
C ALA A 27 20.09 -38.46 1.50
N ARG A 28 20.59 -39.56 0.92
CA ARG A 28 21.76 -40.31 1.41
C ARG A 28 23.08 -39.71 0.89
N ASN A 29 23.05 -39.09 -0.29
CA ASN A 29 24.22 -38.45 -0.87
C ASN A 29 24.40 -37.02 -0.30
N PRO A 30 25.57 -36.67 0.26
CA PRO A 30 25.80 -35.36 0.85
C PRO A 30 25.72 -34.20 -0.17
N VAL A 31 26.11 -34.43 -1.43
CA VAL A 31 26.04 -33.41 -2.50
C VAL A 31 24.59 -33.14 -2.88
N GLU A 32 23.79 -34.19 -3.01
CA GLU A 32 22.35 -34.08 -3.30
C GLU A 32 21.61 -33.36 -2.17
N ARG A 33 21.90 -33.74 -0.92
CA ARG A 33 21.38 -33.05 0.27
C ARG A 33 21.68 -31.56 0.23
N GLN A 34 22.93 -31.20 -0.05
CA GLN A 34 23.35 -29.80 -0.12
C GLN A 34 22.65 -29.03 -1.24
N LEU A 35 22.41 -29.68 -2.39
CA LEU A 35 21.64 -29.11 -3.49
C LEU A 35 20.20 -28.80 -3.05
N PHE A 36 19.51 -29.75 -2.41
CA PHE A 36 18.15 -29.54 -1.91
C PHE A 36 18.07 -28.41 -0.88
N ILE A 37 19.02 -28.33 0.05
CA ILE A 37 19.09 -27.23 1.04
C ILE A 37 19.27 -25.88 0.34
N SER A 38 20.14 -25.82 -0.66
CA SER A 38 20.41 -24.58 -1.42
C SER A 38 19.18 -24.13 -2.19
N LEU A 39 18.47 -25.05 -2.85
CA LEU A 39 17.23 -24.75 -3.56
C LEU A 39 16.11 -24.33 -2.60
N ALA A 40 15.98 -24.99 -1.45
CA ALA A 40 15.00 -24.61 -0.43
C ALA A 40 15.23 -23.16 0.03
N SER A 41 16.49 -22.81 0.30
CA SER A 41 16.90 -21.46 0.72
C SER A 41 16.55 -20.40 -0.34
N LEU A 42 16.76 -20.70 -1.63
CA LEU A 42 16.37 -19.82 -2.73
C LEU A 42 14.85 -19.56 -2.73
N HIS A 43 14.05 -20.59 -2.53
CA HIS A 43 12.59 -20.46 -2.46
C HIS A 43 12.13 -19.63 -1.26
N GLU A 44 12.76 -19.78 -0.10
CA GLU A 44 12.47 -18.93 1.05
C GLU A 44 12.81 -17.47 0.82
N VAL A 45 13.96 -17.17 0.19
CA VAL A 45 14.35 -15.80 -0.17
C VAL A 45 13.30 -15.18 -1.10
N ARG A 46 12.85 -15.92 -2.11
CA ARG A 46 11.79 -15.47 -3.03
C ARG A 46 10.47 -15.24 -2.30
N ALA A 47 10.08 -16.13 -1.39
CA ALA A 47 8.89 -15.98 -0.57
C ALA A 47 8.96 -14.73 0.31
N ARG A 48 10.08 -14.48 0.99
CA ARG A 48 10.31 -13.27 1.79
C ARG A 48 10.20 -11.99 0.95
N LYS A 49 10.77 -11.99 -0.26
CA LYS A 49 10.67 -10.84 -1.18
C LYS A 49 9.22 -10.58 -1.60
N LEU A 50 8.45 -11.62 -1.94
CA LEU A 50 7.03 -11.48 -2.28
C LEU A 50 6.20 -10.97 -1.08
N MET A 51 6.44 -11.50 0.13
CA MET A 51 5.77 -11.01 1.34
C MET A 51 6.02 -9.52 1.59
N GLN A 52 7.25 -9.05 1.40
CA GLN A 52 7.59 -7.62 1.50
C GLN A 52 6.86 -6.79 0.45
N GLN A 53 6.80 -7.26 -0.81
CA GLN A 53 6.08 -6.56 -1.87
C GLN A 53 4.59 -6.42 -1.55
N VAL A 54 3.94 -7.50 -1.13
CA VAL A 54 2.52 -7.50 -0.72
C VAL A 54 2.30 -6.51 0.43
N ARG A 55 3.15 -6.56 1.47
CA ARG A 55 3.05 -5.64 2.62
C ARG A 55 3.20 -4.17 2.22
N ASN A 56 4.15 -3.87 1.34
CA ASN A 56 4.40 -2.51 0.86
C ASN A 56 3.26 -1.99 -0.03
N SER A 57 2.68 -2.85 -0.88
CA SER A 57 1.48 -2.49 -1.67
C SER A 57 0.28 -2.16 -0.79
N HIS A 58 0.11 -2.85 0.34
CA HIS A 58 -0.93 -2.53 1.31
C HIS A 58 -0.68 -1.19 2.04
N GLN A 59 0.58 -0.88 2.37
CA GLN A 59 0.94 0.40 3.01
C GLN A 59 0.83 1.60 2.06
N SER A 60 1.20 1.43 0.78
CA SER A 60 1.05 2.48 -0.24
C SER A 60 -0.42 2.88 -0.47
N ASN A 61 -1.34 1.93 -0.39
CA ASN A 61 -2.79 2.21 -0.44
C ASN A 61 -3.35 2.84 0.84
N GLN A 62 -2.57 2.88 1.92
CA GLN A 62 -2.93 3.54 3.19
C GLN A 62 -2.23 4.89 3.38
N ALA A 63 -1.31 5.28 2.49
CA ALA A 63 -0.75 6.63 2.46
C ALA A 63 -1.86 7.65 2.07
N PRO A 64 -1.91 8.81 2.74
CA PRO A 64 -3.14 9.21 3.39
C PRO A 64 -4.08 10.00 2.48
N ARG A 65 -5.37 9.63 2.50
CA ARG A 65 -6.52 10.50 2.16
C ARG A 65 -6.64 11.74 3.07
N LYS A 66 -5.55 12.21 3.69
CA LYS A 66 -5.52 13.39 4.56
C LYS A 66 -5.37 14.70 3.78
N SER A 67 -4.91 14.68 2.54
CA SER A 67 -4.76 15.93 1.75
C SER A 67 -6.07 16.46 1.14
N ARG A 68 -7.15 15.66 1.09
CA ARG A 68 -8.42 16.11 0.48
C ARG A 68 -9.39 16.78 1.46
N ILE A 69 -9.16 16.68 2.77
CA ILE A 69 -10.05 17.29 3.77
C ILE A 69 -9.61 18.74 4.09
N GLU A 70 -8.33 19.07 3.95
CA GLU A 70 -7.85 20.44 4.18
C GLU A 70 -8.14 21.39 3.00
N GLU A 71 -8.15 20.90 1.75
CA GLU A 71 -8.53 21.73 0.60
C GLU A 71 -10.01 22.17 0.62
N VAL A 72 -10.90 21.37 1.22
CA VAL A 72 -12.32 21.73 1.34
C VAL A 72 -12.51 22.84 2.36
N LYS A 73 -11.76 22.81 3.48
CA LYS A 73 -11.87 23.82 4.54
C LYS A 73 -11.36 25.19 4.09
N VAL A 74 -10.27 25.23 3.31
CA VAL A 74 -9.70 26.47 2.73
C VAL A 74 -10.65 27.09 1.69
N ARG A 75 -11.33 26.26 0.88
CA ARG A 75 -12.29 26.77 -0.12
C ARG A 75 -13.59 27.30 0.51
N THR A 76 -14.04 26.74 1.62
CA THR A 76 -15.21 27.28 2.33
C THR A 76 -14.94 28.61 3.05
N SER A 77 -13.75 28.83 3.61
CA SER A 77 -13.46 30.10 4.31
C SER A 77 -13.23 31.28 3.35
N LEU A 78 -12.68 31.03 2.16
CA LEU A 78 -12.50 32.07 1.12
C LEU A 78 -13.84 32.52 0.50
N ARG A 79 -14.85 31.64 0.47
CA ARG A 79 -16.19 32.00 -0.05
C ARG A 79 -17.01 32.82 0.94
N GLU A 80 -16.79 32.64 2.24
CA GLU A 80 -17.47 33.43 3.29
C GLU A 80 -16.89 34.86 3.42
N ALA A 81 -15.60 35.05 3.09
CA ALA A 81 -14.96 36.37 3.10
C ALA A 81 -15.38 37.28 1.92
N SER A 82 -15.94 36.71 0.84
CA SER A 82 -16.35 37.47 -0.35
C SER A 82 -17.83 37.91 -0.32
N GLY A 83 -18.61 37.54 0.70
CA GLY A 83 -20.06 37.73 0.75
C GLY A 83 -20.59 38.89 1.60
N ARG A 84 -19.73 39.65 2.29
CA ARG A 84 -20.16 40.77 3.16
C ARG A 84 -19.55 42.09 2.71
N GLY A 85 -20.08 42.60 1.61
CA GLY A 85 -19.80 43.95 1.19
C GLY A 85 -20.72 44.32 0.05
N MET A 86 -21.99 44.58 0.35
CA MET A 86 -22.89 45.44 -0.42
C MET A 86 -24.27 45.38 0.21
N HIS A 87 -24.58 46.28 1.17
CA HIS A 87 -25.96 46.77 1.33
C HIS A 87 -26.02 48.10 2.08
N ARG A 88 -26.54 49.09 1.34
CA ARG A 88 -27.28 50.30 1.75
C ARG A 88 -26.51 51.46 2.38
N LEU A 89 -26.17 52.43 1.53
CA LEU A 89 -26.56 53.81 1.81
C LEU A 89 -27.37 54.35 0.62
N ALA A 90 -28.68 54.41 0.81
CA ALA A 90 -29.58 55.16 -0.07
C ALA A 90 -30.40 56.14 0.78
N LYS A 91 -30.18 57.42 0.49
CA LYS A 91 -31.08 58.58 0.65
C LYS A 91 -31.41 59.05 2.07
N ARG A 92 -31.07 60.32 2.34
CA ARG A 92 -32.02 61.39 2.69
C ARG A 92 -31.35 62.77 2.59
N ASN A 93 -31.69 63.52 1.54
CA ASN A 93 -31.78 64.99 1.61
C ASN A 93 -33.13 65.31 2.26
N PRO A 94 -33.23 66.42 3.03
CA PRO A 94 -33.93 67.55 2.43
C PRO A 94 -33.30 68.92 2.74
N ILE A 95 -33.59 69.79 1.78
CA ILE A 95 -33.56 71.26 1.73
C ILE A 95 -33.90 71.94 3.06
N ARG A 96 -33.07 72.88 3.52
CA ARG A 96 -33.48 74.28 3.75
C ARG A 96 -32.29 75.22 3.75
#